data_AF-A0A2L2Z6M1-F1
#
_entry.id   AF-A0A2L2Z6M1-F1
#
_cell.length_a   1.000
_cell.length_b   1.000
_cell.length_c   1.000
_cell.angle_alpha   90.00
_cell.angle_beta   90.00
_cell.angle_gamma   90.00
#
_symmetry.space_group_name_H-M   'P 1'
#
loop_
_entity.id
_entity.type
_entity.pdbx_description
1 polymer ?
#
loop_
_entity_poly.entity_id
_entity_poly.type
_entity_poly.pdbx_seq_one_letter_code
_entity_poly.pdbx_strand_id
1 'polypeptide(L)'
;KAKVGATCTVYVDFPTGDVDAVKMAASSVGPISAAIDASHDSFLSYQDVIYDEPDCSTVQLDHGVLVVVYGCEDCSDYWFVKNS
;
A
#
# COMPACT_ATOMS: atom_id res chain seq x y z
N LYS A 1 -7.42 -32.98 10.43
CA LYS A 1 -8.24 -31.80 10.82
C LYS A 1 -7.49 -30.56 10.36
N ALA A 2 -8.13 -29.68 9.58
CA ALA A 2 -7.52 -28.39 9.25
C ALA A 2 -7.34 -27.58 10.55
N LYS A 3 -6.13 -27.05 10.79
CA LYS A 3 -5.89 -26.08 11.87
C LYS A 3 -6.28 -24.71 11.33
N VAL A 4 -7.23 -24.05 11.98
CA VAL A 4 -7.60 -22.66 11.68
C VAL A 4 -6.48 -21.75 12.20
N GLY A 5 -5.87 -20.95 11.32
CA GLY A 5 -4.76 -20.04 11.65
C GLY A 5 -5.23 -18.66 12.14
N ALA A 6 -6.38 -18.19 11.65
CA ALA A 6 -7.06 -16.97 12.09
C ALA A 6 -8.52 -16.97 11.59
N THR A 7 -9.38 -16.15 12.21
CA THR A 7 -10.74 -15.88 11.74
C THR A 7 -10.90 -14.37 11.56
N CYS A 8 -11.37 -13.93 10.40
CA CYS A 8 -11.72 -12.53 10.17
C CYS A 8 -13.18 -12.30 10.57
N THR A 9 -13.41 -11.35 11.47
CA THR A 9 -14.77 -10.99 11.93
C THR A 9 -15.26 -9.69 11.33
N VAL A 10 -14.35 -8.77 10.99
CA VAL A 10 -14.67 -7.44 10.45
C VAL A 10 -13.52 -6.93 9.60
N TYR A 11 -13.85 -6.12 8.60
CA TYR A 11 -12.92 -5.28 7.86
C TYR A 11 -13.55 -3.89 7.68
N VAL A 12 -12.71 -2.90 7.39
CA VAL A 12 -13.14 -1.52 7.16
C VAL A 12 -12.41 -1.02 5.92
N ASP A 13 -13.16 -0.44 5.00
CA ASP A 13 -12.62 0.18 3.80
C ASP A 13 -12.47 1.68 4.00
N PHE A 14 -11.43 2.24 3.39
CA PHE A 14 -11.21 3.68 3.35
C PHE A 14 -12.00 4.30 2.18
N PRO A 15 -12.51 5.53 2.33
CA PRO A 15 -12.95 6.31 1.18
C PRO A 15 -11.81 6.43 0.16
N THR A 16 -12.13 6.31 -1.13
CA THR A 16 -11.15 6.46 -2.21
C THR A 16 -10.43 7.81 -2.11
N GLY A 17 -9.10 7.78 -2.05
CA GLY A 17 -8.26 8.98 -2.02
C GLY A 17 -8.10 9.63 -0.65
N ASP A 18 -8.64 9.06 0.44
CA ASP A 18 -8.42 9.57 1.80
C ASP A 18 -7.06 9.13 2.36
N VAL A 19 -6.00 9.79 1.86
CA VAL A 19 -4.62 9.48 2.21
C VAL A 19 -4.34 9.71 3.69
N ASP A 20 -4.94 10.74 4.30
CA ASP A 20 -4.72 11.07 5.72
C ASP A 20 -5.32 10.00 6.64
N ALA A 21 -6.51 9.47 6.32
CA ALA A 21 -7.07 8.34 7.05
C ALA A 21 -6.16 7.10 6.98
N VAL A 22 -5.58 6.81 5.81
CA VAL A 22 -4.62 5.71 5.65
C VAL A 22 -3.34 5.95 6.46
N LYS A 23 -2.79 7.18 6.47
CA LYS A 23 -1.61 7.54 7.28
C LYS A 23 -1.87 7.31 8.77
N MET A 24 -3.02 7.77 9.26
CA MET A 24 -3.43 7.57 10.64
C MET A 24 -3.63 6.09 10.98
N ALA A 25 -4.28 5.33 10.11
CA ALA A 25 -4.56 3.92 10.34
C ALA A 25 -3.29 3.06 10.31
N ALA A 26 -2.38 3.29 9.35
CA ALA A 26 -1.09 2.62 9.29
C ALA A 26 -0.29 2.80 10.59
N SER A 27 -0.38 3.99 11.20
CA SER A 27 0.34 4.33 12.43
C SER A 27 -0.33 3.80 13.70
N SER A 28 -1.66 3.68 13.73
CA SER A 28 -2.43 3.38 14.95
C SER A 28 -3.01 1.97 15.03
N VAL A 29 -3.31 1.36 13.88
CA VAL A 29 -3.89 0.02 13.77
C VAL A 29 -2.84 -0.98 13.33
N GLY A 30 -1.99 -0.59 12.37
CA GLY A 30 -0.96 -1.43 11.77
C GLY A 30 -1.11 -1.56 10.26
N PRO A 31 -0.51 -2.60 9.64
CA PRO A 31 -0.43 -2.70 8.18
C PRO A 31 -1.79 -2.72 7.48
N ILE A 32 -1.91 -1.94 6.40
CA ILE A 32 -3.14 -1.73 5.64
C ILE A 32 -3.03 -2.37 4.25
N SER A 33 -4.03 -3.17 3.87
CA SER A 33 -4.09 -3.73 2.52
C SER A 33 -4.44 -2.64 1.51
N ALA A 34 -3.70 -2.57 0.39
CA ALA A 34 -3.92 -1.60 -0.67
C ALA A 34 -3.78 -2.26 -2.05
N ALA A 35 -4.31 -1.60 -3.08
CA ALA A 35 -4.12 -1.98 -4.47
C ALA A 35 -3.43 -0.85 -5.23
N ILE A 36 -2.51 -1.21 -6.12
CA ILE A 36 -1.73 -0.28 -6.96
C ILE A 36 -1.80 -0.71 -8.42
N ASP A 37 -1.41 0.20 -9.31
CA ASP A 37 -1.05 -0.12 -10.70
C ASP A 37 0.42 -0.55 -10.74
N ALA A 38 0.66 -1.84 -10.98
CA ALA A 38 1.98 -2.43 -11.13
C ALA A 38 2.27 -2.86 -12.58
N SER A 39 1.49 -2.36 -13.54
CA SER A 39 1.58 -2.77 -14.96
C SER A 39 2.80 -2.19 -15.69
N HIS A 40 3.48 -1.23 -15.07
CA HIS A 40 4.60 -0.50 -15.67
C HIS A 40 5.94 -1.23 -15.51
N ASP A 41 6.76 -1.21 -16.57
CA ASP A 41 8.14 -1.76 -16.56
C ASP A 41 9.04 -1.09 -15.51
N SER A 42 8.75 0.17 -15.16
CA SER A 42 9.42 0.91 -14.09
C SER A 42 9.22 0.24 -12.73
N PHE A 43 8.03 -0.29 -12.43
CA PHE A 43 7.76 -1.03 -11.20
C PHE A 43 8.51 -2.37 -11.18
N LEU A 44 8.51 -3.09 -12.30
CA LEU A 44 9.15 -4.40 -12.43
C LEU A 44 10.67 -4.34 -12.25
N SER A 45 11.29 -3.23 -12.67
CA SER A 45 12.74 -3.03 -12.62
C SER A 45 13.20 -2.15 -11.46
N TYR A 46 12.27 -1.63 -10.65
CA TYR A 46 12.57 -0.75 -9.53
C TYR A 46 13.45 -1.44 -8.48
N GLN A 47 14.50 -0.74 -8.04
CA GLN A 47 15.46 -1.26 -7.06
C GLN A 47 15.77 -0.30 -5.91
N ASP A 48 15.72 1.03 -6.09
CA ASP A 48 16.19 1.94 -5.04
C ASP A 48 15.51 3.32 -5.00
N VAL A 49 15.55 3.90 -3.79
CA VAL A 49 15.07 5.21 -3.32
C VAL A 49 13.56 5.28 -3.04
N ILE A 50 12.79 5.91 -3.92
CA ILE A 50 11.34 6.10 -3.81
C ILE A 50 10.80 5.85 -5.21
N TYR A 51 9.85 4.93 -5.31
CA TYR A 51 9.16 4.65 -6.56
C TYR A 51 8.12 5.73 -6.83
N ASP A 52 8.20 6.36 -8.01
CA ASP A 52 7.21 7.29 -8.54
C ASP A 52 7.08 7.04 -10.04
N GLU A 53 5.85 6.80 -10.50
CA GLU A 53 5.53 6.50 -11.89
C GLU A 53 4.50 7.52 -12.38
N PRO A 54 4.89 8.49 -13.22
CA PRO A 54 4.02 9.55 -13.70
C PRO A 54 2.76 9.06 -14.42
N ASP A 55 2.83 7.90 -15.07
CA ASP A 55 1.71 7.32 -15.83
C ASP A 55 0.86 6.34 -14.98
N CYS A 56 1.16 6.19 -13.69
CA CYS A 56 0.48 5.28 -12.77
C CYS A 56 -1.02 5.60 -12.68
N SER A 57 -1.87 4.60 -12.92
CA SER A 57 -3.31 4.79 -12.87
C SER A 57 -3.84 4.79 -11.44
N THR A 58 -4.69 5.77 -11.12
CA THR A 58 -5.46 5.79 -9.86
C THR A 58 -6.71 4.91 -9.89
N VAL A 59 -7.03 4.27 -11.04
CA VAL A 59 -8.24 3.48 -11.23
C VAL A 59 -8.01 2.10 -11.87
N GLN A 60 -6.94 1.92 -12.66
CA GLN A 60 -6.57 0.62 -13.22
C GLN A 60 -5.61 -0.10 -12.27
N LEU A 61 -6.14 -0.58 -11.16
CA LEU A 61 -5.37 -1.28 -10.13
C LEU A 61 -5.31 -2.77 -10.45
N ASP A 62 -4.13 -3.37 -10.42
CA ASP A 62 -3.90 -4.75 -10.83
C ASP A 62 -3.08 -5.58 -9.83
N HIS A 63 -2.50 -4.95 -8.80
CA HIS A 63 -1.64 -5.61 -7.83
C HIS A 63 -1.97 -5.25 -6.38
N GLY A 64 -2.04 -6.28 -5.53
CA GLY A 64 -2.33 -6.16 -4.10
C GLY A 64 -1.05 -6.08 -3.27
N VAL A 65 -0.95 -5.06 -2.43
CA VAL A 65 0.23 -4.80 -1.58
C VAL A 65 -0.17 -4.49 -0.14
N LEU A 66 0.82 -4.42 0.75
CA LEU A 66 0.62 -4.09 2.15
C LEU A 66 1.38 -2.82 2.53
N VAL A 67 0.65 -1.76 2.83
CA VAL A 67 1.20 -0.51 3.38
C VAL A 67 1.56 -0.75 4.83
N VAL A 68 2.84 -0.58 5.19
CA VAL A 68 3.35 -0.84 6.54
C VAL A 68 3.37 0.43 7.38
N VAL A 69 4.00 1.48 6.85
CA VAL A 69 4.12 2.77 7.55
C VAL A 69 4.39 3.89 6.54
N TYR A 70 4.00 5.10 6.92
CA TYR A 70 4.28 6.32 6.19
C TYR A 70 5.63 6.92 6.65
N GLY A 71 6.42 7.42 5.70
CA GLY A 71 7.68 8.10 5.92
C GLY A 71 7.71 9.47 5.25
N CYS A 72 8.59 10.35 5.74
CA CYS A 72 8.89 11.64 5.13
C CYS A 72 10.38 11.92 5.33
N GLU A 73 11.11 12.13 4.24
CA GLU A 73 12.55 12.42 4.25
C GLU A 73 12.87 13.47 3.18
N ASP A 74 13.67 14.48 3.52
CA ASP A 74 14.14 15.53 2.61
C ASP A 74 13.06 16.08 1.64
N CYS A 75 11.91 16.46 2.20
CA CYS A 75 10.74 17.00 1.48
C CYS A 75 9.98 16.00 0.58
N SER A 76 10.26 14.70 0.68
CA SER A 76 9.58 13.65 -0.07
C SER A 76 8.76 12.76 0.86
N ASP A 77 7.47 12.67 0.57
CA ASP A 77 6.52 11.78 1.23
C ASP A 77 6.55 10.41 0.57
N TYR A 78 6.64 9.33 1.37
CA TYR A 78 6.68 7.98 0.83
C TYR A 78 6.03 6.95 1.74
N TRP A 79 5.73 5.79 1.16
CA TRP A 79 5.16 4.66 1.85
C TRP A 79 6.15 3.51 1.86
N PHE A 80 6.37 2.93 3.04
CA PHE A 80 6.98 1.61 3.12
C PHE A 80 5.92 0.58 2.76
N VAL A 81 6.11 -0.07 1.62
CA VAL A 81 5.19 -1.06 1.08
C VAL A 81 5.88 -2.41 1.05
N LYS A 82 5.23 -3.43 1.61
CA LYS A 82 5.65 -4.82 1.46
C LYS A 82 5.06 -5.39 0.17
N ASN A 83 5.95 -5.82 -0.73
CA ASN A 83 5.60 -6.68 -1.86
C ASN A 83 5.51 -8.16 -1.39
N SER A 84 4.82 -9.01 -2.15
CA SER A 84 4.38 -10.35 -1.72
C SER A 84 5.49 -11.31 -1.31
#